data_AF-A0A7V2TQE4-F1
#
_entry.id   AF-A0A7V2TQE4-F1
#
_cell.length_a   1.000
_cell.length_b   1.000
_cell.length_c   1.000
_cell.angle_alpha   90.00
_cell.angle_beta   90.00
_cell.angle_gamma   90.00
#
_symmetry.space_group_name_H-M   'P 1'
#
loop_
_entity.id
_entity.type
_entity.pdbx_description
1 polymer ?
#
loop_
_entity_poly.entity_id
_entity_poly.type
_entity_poly.pdbx_seq_one_letter_code
_entity_poly.pdbx_strand_id
1 'polypeptide(L)' 'SQGQIINGVAVCPRHGWKYDLRTGQCLWGSPAPLREHACRVENSQILVSLTPVMPEEPSDPPHA' A
#
# COMPACT_ATOMS: atom_id res chain seq x y z
N SER A 1 16.29 1.24 13.95
CA SER A 1 15.22 2.16 14.39
C SER A 1 13.90 1.74 13.75
N GLN A 2 12.78 2.00 14.41
CA GLN A 2 11.44 1.78 13.85
C GLN A 2 11.01 2.97 13.00
N GLY A 3 10.10 2.75 12.04
CA GLY A 3 9.51 3.83 11.23
C GLY A 3 8.49 4.67 12.00
N GLN A 4 8.03 5.75 11.38
CA GLN A 4 7.00 6.63 11.94
C GLN A 4 5.80 6.73 11.01
N ILE A 5 4.62 7.00 11.57
CA ILE A 5 3.41 7.35 10.82
C ILE A 5 3.01 8.78 11.21
N ILE A 6 2.93 9.67 10.22
CA ILE A 6 2.58 11.08 10.42
C ILE A 6 1.48 11.41 9.42
N ASN A 7 0.28 11.74 9.89
CA ASN A 7 -0.87 12.14 9.06
C ASN A 7 -1.16 11.16 7.89
N GLY A 8 -1.13 9.86 8.16
CA GLY A 8 -1.37 8.82 7.15
C GLY A 8 -0.18 8.52 6.24
N VAL A 9 1.00 9.12 6.49
CA VAL A 9 2.23 8.86 5.75
C VAL A 9 3.19 8.02 6.58
N ALA A 10 3.60 6.87 6.06
CA ALA A 10 4.66 6.06 6.65
C ALA A 10 6.04 6.56 6.22
N VAL A 11 6.95 6.71 7.19
CA VAL A 11 8.32 7.19 6.99
C VAL A 11 9.32 6.08 7.31
N CYS A 12 10.09 5.65 6.31
CA CYS A 12 11.12 4.64 6.46
C CYS A 12 12.29 5.18 7.29
N PRO A 13 12.68 4.51 8.39
CA PRO A 13 13.67 5.03 9.31
C PRO A 13 15.11 4.92 8.79
N ARG A 14 15.31 4.19 7.69
CA ARG A 14 16.63 3.96 7.10
C ARG A 14 17.06 5.07 6.16
N HIS A 15 16.15 5.56 5.32
CA HIS A 15 16.45 6.51 4.24
C HIS A 15 15.41 7.62 4.07
N GLY A 16 14.41 7.69 4.95
CA GLY A 16 13.40 8.74 4.94
C GLY A 16 12.32 8.62 3.85
N TRP A 17 12.24 7.50 3.13
CA TRP A 17 11.19 7.28 2.12
C TRP A 17 9.79 7.45 2.72
N LYS A 18 8.88 8.04 1.94
CA LYS A 18 7.53 8.41 2.37
C LYS A 18 6.49 7.72 1.51
N TYR A 19 5.50 7.10 2.16
CA TYR A 19 4.42 6.38 1.48
C TYR A 19 3.07 6.81 2.02
N ASP A 20 2.12 7.06 1.12
CA ASP A 20 0.72 7.23 1.47
C ASP A 20 0.14 5.87 1.90
N LEU A 21 -0.36 5.74 3.13
CA LEU A 21 -0.88 4.47 3.66
C LEU A 21 -2.24 4.07 3.07
N ARG A 22 -2.97 5.01 2.47
CA ARG A 22 -4.28 4.73 1.86
C ARG A 22 -4.12 4.16 0.46
N THR A 23 -3.13 4.61 -0.30
CA THR A 23 -2.94 4.19 -1.71
C THR A 23 -1.70 3.33 -1.92
N GLY A 24 -0.78 3.29 -0.97
CA GLY A 24 0.54 2.67 -1.13
C GLY A 24 1.51 3.48 -2.00
N GLN A 25 1.10 4.63 -2.55
CA GLN A 25 1.94 5.43 -3.43
C GLN A 25 3.21 5.90 -2.71
N CYS A 26 4.37 5.79 -3.37
CA CYS A 26 5.56 6.47 -2.89
C CYS A 26 5.46 7.98 -3.18
N LEU A 27 5.49 8.77 -2.11
CA LEU A 27 5.43 10.23 -2.16
C LEU A 27 6.84 10.84 -2.31
N TRP A 28 7.86 10.17 -1.80
CA TRP A 28 9.25 10.64 -1.83
C TRP A 28 10.23 9.47 -1.62
N GLY A 29 11.22 9.32 -2.51
CA GLY A 29 12.21 8.24 -2.47
C GLY A 29 12.27 7.43 -3.77
N SER A 30 12.25 6.10 -3.67
CA SER A 30 12.20 5.17 -4.83
C SER A 30 10.84 5.21 -5.54
N PRO A 31 10.75 5.04 -6.86
CA PRO A 31 9.47 5.09 -7.59
C PRO A 31 8.52 3.92 -7.29
N ALA A 32 9.00 2.85 -6.63
CA ALA A 32 8.16 1.67 -6.38
C ALA A 32 7.10 1.93 -5.30
N PRO A 33 5.80 1.72 -5.57
CA PRO A 33 4.74 1.80 -4.57
C PRO A 33 4.78 0.59 -3.61
N LEU A 34 4.11 0.71 -2.46
CA LEU A 34 3.83 -0.42 -1.58
C LEU A 34 2.83 -1.36 -2.23
N ARG A 35 2.96 -2.66 -1.95
CA ARG A 35 1.97 -3.67 -2.34
C ARG A 35 0.79 -3.62 -1.39
N GLU A 36 -0.42 -3.52 -1.93
CA GLU A 36 -1.65 -3.57 -1.14
C GLU A 36 -1.92 -4.99 -0.65
N HIS A 37 -2.33 -5.11 0.61
CA HIS A 37 -2.90 -6.33 1.16
C HIS A 37 -4.34 -6.04 1.55
N ALA A 38 -5.28 -6.81 1.00
CA ALA A 38 -6.69 -6.65 1.34
C ALA A 38 -6.90 -6.81 2.85
N CYS A 39 -7.70 -5.93 3.44
CA CYS A 39 -8.06 -6.00 4.85
C CYS A 39 -9.55 -5.77 5.06
N ARG A 40 -10.11 -6.33 6.13
CA ARG A 40 -11.49 -6.11 6.57
C ARG A 40 -11.61 -6.18 8.08
N VAL A 41 -12.67 -5.61 8.61
CA VAL A 41 -13.05 -5.75 10.03
C VAL A 41 -14.17 -6.78 10.12
N GLU A 42 -13.96 -7.81 10.92
CA GLU A 42 -14.93 -8.89 11.16
C GLU A 42 -14.89 -9.26 12.65
N ASN A 43 -16.04 -9.24 13.34
CA ASN A 43 -16.13 -9.60 14.76
C ASN A 43 -15.10 -8.89 15.66
N SER A 44 -14.91 -7.59 15.48
CA SER A 44 -13.91 -6.77 16.20
C SER A 44 -12.44 -7.18 15.96
N GLN A 45 -12.17 -7.96 14.91
CA GLN A 45 -10.83 -8.33 14.46
C GLN A 45 -10.53 -7.68 13.11
N ILE A 46 -9.27 -7.29 12.92
CA ILE A 46 -8.75 -6.86 11.62
C ILE A 46 -8.13 -8.09 10.95
N LEU A 47 -8.73 -8.53 9.85
CA LEU A 47 -8.21 -9.62 9.04
C LEU A 47 -7.44 -9.04 7.86
N VAL A 48 -6.23 -9.54 7.60
CA VAL A 48 -5.35 -9.09 6.52
C VAL A 48 -4.96 -10.29 5.67
N SER A 49 -5.01 -10.14 4.35
CA SER A 49 -4.54 -11.17 3.42
C SER A 49 -3.04 -11.38 3.56
N LEU A 50 -2.60 -12.64 3.64
CA LEU A 50 -1.18 -12.97 3.66
C LEU A 50 -0.51 -12.76 2.29
N THR A 51 -1.30 -12.73 1.23
CA THR A 51 -0.85 -12.42 -0.13
C THR A 51 -1.29 -11.02 -0.55
N PRO A 52 -0.45 -10.27 -1.29
CA PRO A 52 -0.86 -9.00 -1.85
C PRO A 52 -2.02 -9.15 -2.84
N VAL A 53 -2.78 -8.06 -3.01
CA VAL A 53 -3.70 -7.92 -4.14
C VAL A 53 -2.85 -7.81 -5.40
N MET A 54 -3.08 -8.72 -6.35
CA MET A 54 -2.46 -8.57 -7.67
C MET A 54 -3.15 -7.39 -8.37
N PRO A 55 -2.39 -6.47 -9.00
CA PRO A 55 -3.00 -5.45 -9.84
C PRO A 55 -3.89 -6.15 -10.87
N GLU A 56 -5.13 -5.70 -11.04
CA GLU A 56 -5.94 -6.16 -12.16
C GLU A 56 -5.19 -5.79 -13.44
N GLU A 57 -4.96 -6.75 -14.33
CA GLU A 57 -4.50 -6.41 -15.67
C GLU A 57 -5.56 -5.52 -16.31
N PRO A 58 -5.18 -4.46 -17.04
CA PRO A 58 -6.15 -3.68 -17.79
C PRO A 58 -6.96 -4.65 -18.64
N SER A 59 -8.28 -4.70 -18.42
CA SER A 59 -9.16 -5.39 -19.36
C SER A 59 -8.94 -4.74 -20.72
N ASP A 60 -8.60 -5.55 -21.73
CA ASP A 60 -8.53 -5.07 -23.10
C ASP A 60 -9.81 -4.30 -23.40
N PRO A 61 -9.74 -3.06 -23.92
CA PRO A 61 -10.95 -2.37 -24.34
C PRO A 61 -11.66 -3.26 -25.35
N PRO A 62 -13.01 -3.35 -25.32
CA PRO A 62 -13.74 -4.16 -26.28
C PRO A 62 -13.28 -3.75 -27.68
N HIS A 63 -12.76 -4.71 -28.44
CA HIS A 63 -12.41 -4.50 -29.84
C HIS A 63 -13.65 -3.93 -30.53
N ALA A 64 -13.53 -2.69 -31.01
CA ALA A 64 -14.55 -1.99 -31.79
C ALA A 64 -14.70 -2.62 -33.18
#